data_AF-A0A2T6B7B3-F1
#
_entry.id   AF-A0A2T6B7B3-F1
#
_cell.length_a   1.000
_cell.length_b   1.000
_cell.length_c   1.000
_cell.angle_alpha   90.00
_cell.angle_beta   90.00
_cell.angle_gamma   90.00
#
_symmetry.space_group_name_H-M   'P 1'
#
loop_
_entity.id
_entity.type
_entity.pdbx_description
1 polymer ?
#
loop_
_entity_poly.entity_id
_entity_poly.type
_entity_poly.pdbx_seq_one_letter_code
_entity_poly.pdbx_strand_id
1 'polypeptide(L)'
;MIRWFRTASVLMAGLFVFMVIGLWLETALHVTGGAAFALYAVNRMIQSPSAARVIYLVPLGVAAGVSWWGLDLSLHSHEVGILYVHGVLAYIEHALSVMFSKDGMMFSLVTWANLTVMALIVFVMDPSIDKGRTA
;
A
#
# COMPACT_ATOMS: atom_id res chain seq x y z
N MET A 1 -16.52 -23.50 18.40
CA MET A 1 -15.63 -23.41 17.22
C MET A 1 -14.19 -23.55 17.66
N ILE A 2 -13.47 -24.51 17.09
CA ILE A 2 -12.04 -24.76 17.36
C ILE A 2 -11.24 -23.50 17.05
N ARG A 3 -10.30 -23.11 17.92
CA ARG A 3 -9.52 -21.86 17.80
C ARG A 3 -8.84 -21.71 16.43
N TRP A 4 -8.33 -22.80 15.88
CA TRP A 4 -7.77 -22.87 14.53
C TRP A 4 -8.79 -22.59 13.43
N PHE A 5 -10.02 -23.11 13.56
CA PHE A 5 -11.09 -22.84 12.60
C PHE A 5 -11.45 -21.35 12.60
N ARG A 6 -11.52 -20.71 13.77
CA ARG A 6 -11.74 -19.25 13.86
C ARG A 6 -10.61 -18.47 13.22
N THR A 7 -9.34 -18.83 13.47
CA THR A 7 -8.18 -18.18 12.85
C THR A 7 -8.19 -18.34 11.33
N ALA A 8 -8.47 -19.55 10.84
CA ALA A 8 -8.57 -19.82 9.41
C ALA A 8 -9.71 -19.03 8.76
N SER A 9 -10.89 -18.96 9.38
CA SER A 9 -12.01 -18.15 8.86
C SER A 9 -11.69 -16.65 8.83
N VAL A 10 -10.99 -16.12 9.84
CA VAL A 10 -10.58 -14.71 9.86
C VAL A 10 -9.52 -14.43 8.80
N LEU A 11 -8.54 -15.31 8.62
CA LEU A 11 -7.54 -15.21 7.55
C LEU A 11 -8.18 -15.29 6.16
N MET A 12 -9.11 -16.23 5.96
CA MET A 12 -9.86 -16.38 4.71
C MET A 12 -10.77 -15.18 4.47
N ALA A 13 -11.40 -14.62 5.50
CA ALA A 13 -12.19 -13.39 5.39
C ALA A 13 -11.29 -12.18 5.07
N GLY A 14 -10.09 -12.10 5.65
CA GLY A 14 -9.10 -11.07 5.33
C GLY A 14 -8.58 -11.18 3.89
N LEU A 15 -8.24 -12.40 3.44
CA LEU A 15 -7.90 -12.70 2.05
C LEU A 15 -9.06 -12.41 1.11
N PHE A 16 -10.28 -12.76 1.50
CA PHE A 16 -11.50 -12.49 0.75
C PHE A 16 -11.74 -10.98 0.64
N VAL A 17 -11.61 -10.21 1.72
CA VAL A 17 -11.72 -8.75 1.68
C VAL A 17 -10.60 -8.13 0.84
N PHE A 18 -9.38 -8.66 0.95
CA PHE A 18 -8.25 -8.25 0.11
C PHE A 18 -8.53 -8.51 -1.38
N MET A 19 -9.13 -9.66 -1.70
CA MET A 19 -9.54 -10.02 -3.07
C MET A 19 -10.79 -9.26 -3.56
N VAL A 20 -11.73 -8.93 -2.67
CA VAL A 20 -12.98 -8.20 -2.97
C VAL A 20 -12.76 -6.71 -3.15
N ILE A 21 -11.64 -6.18 -2.67
CA ILE A 21 -11.29 -4.78 -2.90
C ILE A 21 -10.18 -4.68 -3.97
N GLY A 22 -9.47 -5.78 -4.25
CA GLY A 22 -8.59 -5.89 -5.40
C GLY A 22 -7.49 -4.83 -5.42
N LEU A 23 -7.21 -4.30 -6.61
CA LEU A 23 -6.20 -3.26 -6.83
C LEU A 23 -6.50 -1.97 -6.04
N TRP A 24 -7.76 -1.71 -5.71
CA TRP A 24 -8.16 -0.54 -4.91
C TRP A 24 -7.64 -0.59 -3.49
N LEU A 25 -7.59 -1.76 -2.85
CA LEU A 25 -7.12 -1.85 -1.48
C LEU A 25 -5.63 -1.57 -1.42
N GLU A 26 -4.88 -2.18 -2.34
CA GLU A 26 -3.45 -1.98 -2.45
C GLU A 26 -3.12 -0.52 -2.78
N THR A 27 -3.85 0.09 -3.71
CA THR A 27 -3.73 1.53 -4.01
C THR A 27 -4.08 2.40 -2.80
N ALA A 28 -5.18 2.12 -2.09
CA ALA A 28 -5.60 2.89 -0.92
C ALA A 28 -4.64 2.74 0.26
N LEU A 29 -4.12 1.53 0.49
CA LEU A 29 -3.09 1.26 1.49
C LEU A 29 -1.80 2.00 1.15
N HIS A 30 -1.41 2.01 -0.12
CA HIS A 30 -0.21 2.71 -0.57
C HIS A 30 -0.35 4.23 -0.45
N VAL A 31 -1.50 4.81 -0.82
CA VAL A 31 -1.80 6.23 -0.61
C VAL A 31 -1.76 6.59 0.87
N THR A 32 -2.40 5.76 1.72
CA THR A 32 -2.45 5.98 3.16
C THR A 32 -1.07 5.88 3.81
N GLY A 33 -0.30 4.84 3.44
CA GLY A 33 1.08 4.65 3.88
C GLY A 33 2.00 5.79 3.44
N GLY A 34 1.87 6.22 2.19
CA GLY A 34 2.57 7.37 1.63
C GLY A 34 2.23 8.67 2.36
N ALA A 35 0.96 8.92 2.68
CA ALA A 35 0.54 10.10 3.45
C ALA A 35 1.08 10.07 4.89
N ALA A 36 1.00 8.93 5.57
CA ALA A 36 1.58 8.76 6.91
C ALA A 36 3.10 8.98 6.90
N PHE A 37 3.79 8.43 5.90
CA PHE A 37 5.22 8.63 5.72
C PHE A 37 5.56 10.09 5.37
N ALA A 38 4.72 10.78 4.61
CA ALA A 38 4.90 12.20 4.29
C ALA A 38 4.84 13.06 5.57
N LEU A 39 3.84 12.82 6.43
CA LEU A 39 3.74 13.50 7.72
C LEU A 39 4.98 13.25 8.59
N TYR A 40 5.44 12.00 8.65
CA TYR A 40 6.67 11.65 9.34
C TYR A 40 7.89 12.39 8.75
N ALA A 41 8.09 12.35 7.44
CA ALA A 41 9.23 12.96 6.76
C ALA A 41 9.24 14.49 6.94
N VAL A 42 8.09 15.15 6.79
CA VAL A 42 7.94 16.59 7.00
C VAL A 42 8.27 16.98 8.44
N ASN A 43 7.68 16.30 9.42
CA ASN A 43 7.98 16.54 10.83
C ASN A 43 9.48 16.37 11.11
N ARG A 44 10.10 15.37 10.49
CA ARG A 44 11.52 15.08 10.69
C ARG A 44 12.43 16.13 10.06
N MET A 45 12.08 16.63 8.88
CA MET A 45 12.81 17.72 8.21
C MET A 45 12.71 19.02 8.99
N ILE A 46 11.54 19.35 9.56
CA ILE A 46 11.35 20.56 10.38
C ILE A 46 12.23 20.51 11.64
N GLN A 47 12.25 19.36 12.33
CA GLN A 47 12.99 19.22 13.60
C GLN A 47 14.52 19.25 13.42
N SER A 48 15.04 18.81 12.27
CA SER A 48 16.47 18.88 11.97
C SER A 48 16.66 18.91 10.46
N PRO A 49 16.73 20.12 9.88
CA PRO A 49 16.91 20.30 8.44
C PRO A 49 18.35 19.97 8.05
N SER A 50 18.54 19.00 7.15
CA SER A 50 19.83 18.69 6.54
C SER A 50 19.66 18.26 5.08
N ALA A 51 20.62 18.60 4.23
CA ALA A 51 20.60 18.21 2.82
C ALA A 51 20.58 16.67 2.64
N ALA A 52 21.21 15.94 3.55
CA ALA A 52 21.18 14.47 3.54
C ALA A 52 19.77 13.90 3.79
N ARG A 53 18.89 14.62 4.50
CA ARG A 53 17.51 14.19 4.78
C ARG A 53 16.54 14.41 3.64
N VAL A 54 16.94 15.15 2.60
CA VAL A 54 16.16 15.26 1.35
C VAL A 54 15.93 13.88 0.73
N ILE A 55 16.81 12.91 0.99
CA ILE A 55 16.64 11.53 0.52
C ILE A 55 15.35 10.87 1.02
N TYR A 56 14.78 11.33 2.15
CA TYR A 56 13.50 10.83 2.67
C TYR A 56 12.31 11.26 1.81
N LEU A 57 12.48 12.20 0.88
CA LEU A 57 11.43 12.59 -0.07
C LEU A 57 11.37 11.67 -1.29
N VAL A 58 12.42 10.90 -1.57
CA VAL A 58 12.48 10.01 -2.74
C VAL A 58 11.34 8.96 -2.71
N PRO A 59 11.07 8.25 -1.61
CA PRO A 59 9.95 7.32 -1.53
C PRO A 59 8.59 7.99 -1.71
N LEU A 60 8.45 9.29 -1.41
CA LEU A 60 7.20 10.04 -1.61
C LEU A 60 6.93 10.30 -3.09
N GLY A 61 7.96 10.60 -3.88
CA GLY A 61 7.82 10.73 -5.33
C GLY A 61 7.37 9.41 -5.96
N VAL A 62 7.98 8.29 -5.53
CA VAL A 62 7.55 6.95 -5.92
C VAL A 62 6.12 6.67 -5.42
N ALA A 63 5.78 7.08 -4.20
CA ALA A 63 4.45 6.92 -3.62
C ALA A 63 3.37 7.53 -4.51
N ALA A 64 3.58 8.78 -4.91
CA ALA A 64 2.65 9.51 -5.77
C ALA A 64 2.52 8.86 -7.15
N GLY A 65 3.65 8.49 -7.78
CA GLY A 65 3.64 7.87 -9.12
C GLY A 65 2.94 6.51 -9.14
N VAL A 66 3.23 5.64 -8.16
CA VAL A 66 2.61 4.31 -8.06
C VAL A 66 1.14 4.43 -7.68
N SER A 67 0.78 5.36 -6.79
CA SER A 67 -0.64 5.59 -6.45
C SER A 67 -1.44 6.08 -7.65
N TRP A 68 -0.85 6.96 -8.46
CA TRP A 68 -1.45 7.38 -9.74
C TRP A 68 -1.62 6.20 -10.70
N TRP A 69 -0.59 5.36 -10.82
CA TRP A 69 -0.64 4.17 -11.67
C TRP A 69 -1.75 3.19 -11.22
N GLY A 70 -1.89 2.95 -9.91
CA GLY A 70 -2.97 2.09 -9.39
C GLY A 70 -4.37 2.62 -9.70
N LEU A 71 -4.57 3.95 -9.60
CA LEU A 71 -5.82 4.59 -9.99
C LEU A 71 -6.10 4.44 -11.50
N ASP A 72 -5.08 4.68 -12.32
CA ASP A 72 -5.19 4.56 -13.78
C ASP A 72 -5.51 3.13 -14.22
N LEU A 73 -4.86 2.13 -13.59
CA LEU A 73 -5.09 0.72 -13.87
C LEU A 73 -6.54 0.32 -13.55
N SER A 74 -7.05 0.79 -12.41
CA SER A 74 -8.45 0.57 -11.99
C SER A 74 -9.47 1.26 -12.92
N LEU A 75 -9.16 2.45 -13.41
CA LEU A 75 -10.02 3.17 -14.36
C LEU A 75 -10.05 2.47 -15.72
N HIS A 76 -8.88 2.03 -16.20
CA HIS A 76 -8.74 1.28 -17.45
C HIS A 76 -9.39 -0.12 -17.39
N SER A 77 -9.34 -0.79 -16.24
CA SER A 77 -10.00 -2.08 -16.04
C SER A 77 -11.51 -1.98 -15.85
N HIS A 78 -12.06 -0.75 -15.71
CA HIS A 78 -13.48 -0.50 -15.48
C HIS A 78 -14.05 -1.26 -14.26
N GLU A 79 -13.22 -1.48 -13.24
CA GLU A 79 -13.56 -2.28 -12.06
C GLU A 79 -14.88 -1.85 -11.40
N VAL A 80 -15.07 -0.55 -11.18
CA VAL A 80 -16.31 -0.01 -10.61
C VAL A 80 -17.51 -0.20 -11.54
N GLY A 81 -17.30 -0.10 -12.85
CA GLY A 81 -18.33 -0.34 -13.86
C GLY A 81 -18.76 -1.81 -13.89
N ILE A 82 -17.82 -2.74 -13.75
CA ILE A 82 -18.11 -4.18 -13.68
C ILE A 82 -18.89 -4.50 -12.41
N LEU A 83 -18.49 -3.95 -11.26
CA LEU A 83 -19.21 -4.10 -10.00
C LEU A 83 -20.66 -3.60 -10.12
N TYR A 84 -20.85 -2.43 -10.73
CA TYR A 84 -22.16 -1.80 -10.87
C TYR A 84 -23.08 -2.56 -11.82
N VAL A 85 -22.55 -3.02 -12.97
CA VAL A 85 -23.37 -3.63 -14.05
C VAL A 85 -23.53 -5.13 -13.89
N HIS A 86 -22.49 -5.85 -13.47
CA HIS A 86 -22.41 -7.32 -13.47
C HIS A 86 -22.41 -7.92 -12.06
N GLY A 87 -22.34 -7.08 -11.02
CA GLY A 87 -22.38 -7.50 -9.63
C GLY A 87 -21.05 -8.05 -9.09
N VAL A 88 -21.09 -8.44 -7.82
CA VAL A 88 -19.88 -8.74 -7.02
C VAL A 88 -19.08 -9.94 -7.55
N LEU A 89 -19.72 -10.99 -8.04
CA LEU A 89 -19.00 -12.20 -8.48
C LEU A 89 -18.18 -11.94 -9.75
N ALA A 90 -18.78 -11.28 -10.75
CA ALA A 90 -18.08 -10.89 -11.98
C ALA A 90 -16.95 -9.90 -11.70
N TYR A 91 -17.18 -8.97 -10.75
CA TYR A 91 -16.14 -8.08 -10.27
C TYR A 91 -14.96 -8.84 -9.65
N ILE A 92 -15.21 -9.82 -8.78
CA ILE A 92 -14.13 -10.60 -8.14
C ILE A 92 -13.31 -11.34 -9.19
N GLU A 93 -13.96 -12.02 -10.14
CA GLU A 93 -13.26 -12.75 -11.20
C GLU A 93 -12.39 -11.81 -12.05
N HIS A 94 -12.94 -10.65 -12.41
CA HIS A 94 -12.21 -9.64 -13.15
C HIS A 94 -11.03 -9.06 -12.35
N ALA A 95 -11.25 -8.67 -11.09
CA ALA A 95 -10.22 -8.12 -10.22
C ALA A 95 -9.07 -9.11 -10.01
N LEU A 96 -9.36 -10.42 -9.89
CA LEU A 96 -8.33 -11.47 -9.85
C LEU A 96 -7.55 -11.55 -11.17
N SER A 97 -8.24 -11.48 -12.31
CA SER A 97 -7.57 -11.45 -13.62
C SER A 97 -6.63 -10.25 -13.76
N VAL A 98 -7.03 -9.08 -13.27
CA VAL A 98 -6.19 -7.88 -13.30
C VAL A 98 -5.01 -8.00 -12.33
N MET A 99 -5.25 -8.48 -11.10
CA MET A 99 -4.22 -8.67 -10.08
C MET A 99 -3.12 -9.64 -10.54
N PHE A 100 -3.50 -10.73 -11.20
CA PHE A 100 -2.56 -11.72 -11.75
C PHE A 100 -2.12 -11.42 -13.18
N SER A 101 -2.52 -10.28 -13.76
CA SER A 101 -1.95 -9.79 -15.00
C SER A 101 -0.50 -9.33 -14.79
N LYS A 102 0.25 -9.18 -15.88
CA LYS A 102 1.61 -8.62 -15.82
C LYS A 102 1.63 -7.25 -15.14
N ASP A 103 0.67 -6.39 -15.46
CA ASP A 103 0.63 -5.03 -14.93
C ASP A 103 0.22 -5.01 -13.45
N GLY A 104 -0.74 -5.84 -13.05
CA GLY A 104 -1.13 -6.01 -11.64
C GLY A 104 0.00 -6.56 -10.77
N MET A 105 0.73 -7.57 -11.26
CA MET A 105 1.89 -8.11 -10.55
C MET A 105 3.01 -7.06 -10.40
N MET A 106 3.30 -6.29 -11.47
CA MET A 106 4.31 -5.24 -11.41
C MET A 106 3.89 -4.10 -10.49
N PHE A 107 2.63 -3.68 -10.53
CA PHE A 107 2.07 -2.70 -9.62
C PHE A 107 2.22 -3.14 -8.16
N SER A 108 1.87 -4.39 -7.86
CA SER A 108 1.98 -4.94 -6.52
C SER A 108 3.43 -4.99 -6.04
N LEU A 109 4.35 -5.52 -6.86
CA LEU A 109 5.78 -5.56 -6.54
C LEU A 109 6.34 -4.18 -6.19
N VAL A 110 6.04 -3.17 -7.01
CA VAL A 110 6.53 -1.81 -6.78
C VAL A 110 5.90 -1.19 -5.52
N THR A 111 4.60 -1.42 -5.30
CA THR A 111 3.88 -0.96 -4.10
C THR A 111 4.53 -1.52 -2.82
N TRP A 112 4.73 -2.83 -2.74
CA TRP A 112 5.34 -3.48 -1.58
C TRP A 112 6.81 -3.11 -1.40
N ALA A 113 7.57 -2.98 -2.49
CA ALA A 113 8.95 -2.51 -2.42
C ALA A 113 9.02 -1.09 -1.84
N ASN A 114 8.15 -0.18 -2.29
CA ASN A 114 8.13 1.19 -1.79
C ASN A 114 7.71 1.28 -0.32
N LEU A 115 6.67 0.54 0.09
CA LEU A 115 6.26 0.46 1.51
C LEU A 115 7.37 -0.09 2.40
N THR A 116 8.11 -1.09 1.91
CA THR A 116 9.25 -1.66 2.63
C THR A 116 10.35 -0.62 2.82
N VAL A 117 10.68 0.15 1.77
CA VAL A 117 11.66 1.24 1.86
C VAL A 117 11.23 2.31 2.87
N MET A 118 9.96 2.73 2.84
CA MET A 118 9.42 3.68 3.82
C MET A 118 9.56 3.15 5.25
N ALA A 119 9.18 1.88 5.47
CA ALA A 119 9.29 1.24 6.77
C ALA A 119 10.75 1.13 7.25
N LEU A 120 11.70 0.78 6.38
CA LEU A 120 13.13 0.73 6.71
C LEU A 120 13.65 2.11 7.09
N ILE A 121 13.25 3.16 6.39
CA ILE A 121 13.65 4.53 6.74
C ILE A 121 13.16 4.89 8.14
N VAL A 122 11.88 4.63 8.44
CA VAL A 122 11.29 4.95 9.74
C VAL A 122 11.94 4.13 10.85
N PHE A 123 12.00 2.81 10.72
CA PHE A 123 12.32 1.92 11.85
C PHE A 123 13.80 1.56 11.99
N VAL A 124 14.59 1.71 10.93
CA VAL A 124 16.00 1.27 10.91
C VAL A 124 16.95 2.44 10.69
N MET A 125 16.64 3.34 9.76
CA MET A 125 17.61 4.37 9.35
C MET A 125 17.48 5.71 10.10
N ASP A 126 16.43 5.92 10.91
CA ASP A 126 16.28 7.16 11.68
C ASP A 126 16.83 7.05 13.12
N PRO A 127 18.01 7.64 13.41
CA PRO A 127 18.66 7.54 14.72
C PRO A 127 17.93 8.28 15.86
N SER A 128 16.81 8.97 15.62
CA SER A 128 16.00 9.49 16.75
C SER A 128 15.23 8.41 17.52
N ILE A 129 15.01 7.23 16.94
CA ILE A 129 14.35 6.14 17.66
C ILE A 129 15.23 5.64 18.82
N ASP A 130 16.55 5.63 18.65
CA ASP A 130 17.47 5.20 19.72
C ASP A 130 17.50 6.18 20.91
N LYS A 131 17.33 7.49 20.67
CA LYS A 131 17.35 8.49 21.75
C LYS A 131 16.16 8.38 22.72
N GLY A 132 15.03 7.82 22.29
CA GLY A 132 13.86 7.60 23.15
C GLY A 132 13.91 6.28 23.93
N ARG A 133 14.85 5.39 23.61
CA ARG A 133 14.96 4.05 24.21
C ARG A 133 16.02 3.99 25.33
N THR A 134 16.88 5.00 25.42
CA THR A 134 17.95 5.14 26.43
C THR A 134 17.68 6.22 27.48
N ALA A 135 16.48 6.80 27.51
CA ALA A 135 16.01 7.74 28.52
C ALA A 135 14.90 7.07 29.36
#